data_AF-A6DPI8-F1
#
_entry.id   AF-A6DPI8-F1
#
_cell.length_a   1.000
_cell.length_b   1.000
_cell.length_c   1.000
_cell.angle_alpha   90.00
_cell.angle_beta   90.00
_cell.angle_gamma   90.00
#
_symmetry.space_group_name_H-M   'P 1'
#
loop_
_entity.id
_entity.type
_entity.pdbx_description
1 polymer ?
#
loop_
_entity_poly.entity_id
_entity_poly.type
_entity_poly.pdbx_seq_one_letter_code
_entity_poly.pdbx_strand_id
1 'polypeptide(L)'
;MKKIIFTLLTLVGFTSWSQVTIGLKDGKLIEGQEIGEKTGRITITISGGATRTLDKNDIKYIDCPQPKYISSLIKYTNAGKYDAVLKTEKNLKEVSLFGWGQIGHLYYSRALLAKGKVEDARKMLRRARFSAVNTSNKLLDDTIIMAALIDIEVHDKKLAAAEDYIKKISEKQFDSNGQKYYFMAKGNYYRAKGDANQALASYFKVILLESPKDFERKRALEKVKEIYTEFNDPRLAELNKL
;
A
#
# COMPACT_ATOMS: atom_id res chain seq x y z
N MET A 1 27.78 6.46 15.01
CA MET A 1 26.88 5.69 14.12
C MET A 1 25.69 5.18 14.94
N LYS A 2 24.48 5.71 14.76
CA LYS A 2 23.29 5.27 15.51
C LYS A 2 22.77 3.95 14.90
N LYS A 3 22.86 2.86 15.67
CA LYS A 3 22.25 1.56 15.35
C LYS A 3 20.72 1.72 15.48
N ILE A 4 19.99 1.55 14.38
CA ILE A 4 18.53 1.40 14.46
C ILE A 4 18.30 -0.08 14.77
N ILE A 5 17.97 -0.36 16.02
CA ILE A 5 17.54 -1.69 16.45
C ILE A 5 16.06 -1.78 16.12
N PHE A 6 15.68 -2.56 15.10
CA PHE A 6 14.30 -3.01 14.95
C PHE A 6 14.06 -4.12 15.96
N THR A 7 13.77 -3.75 17.21
CA THR A 7 13.23 -4.72 18.17
C THR A 7 11.74 -4.85 17.88
N LEU A 8 11.37 -5.87 17.09
CA LEU A 8 9.97 -6.31 17.03
C LEU A 8 9.69 -7.05 18.34
N LEU A 9 9.47 -6.31 19.44
CA LEU A 9 9.07 -6.91 20.71
C LEU A 9 7.56 -7.26 20.60
N THR A 10 7.28 -8.52 20.33
CA THR A 10 5.98 -9.18 20.46
C THR A 10 5.78 -9.49 21.94
N LEU A 11 4.99 -8.65 22.62
CA LEU A 11 4.54 -8.97 23.98
C LEU A 11 3.57 -10.14 23.91
N VAL A 12 3.88 -11.17 24.70
CA VAL A 12 3.17 -12.44 24.79
C VAL A 12 1.70 -12.21 25.13
N GLY A 13 0.83 -12.55 24.19
CA GLY A 13 -0.59 -12.75 24.36
C GLY A 13 -1.03 -13.73 23.28
N PHE A 14 -1.68 -14.82 23.68
CA PHE A 14 -2.10 -15.91 22.79
C PHE A 14 -2.91 -15.39 21.60
N THR A 15 -2.27 -15.27 20.43
CA THR A 15 -2.92 -15.02 19.14
C THR A 15 -2.18 -15.82 18.08
N SER A 16 -2.92 -16.60 17.29
CA SER A 16 -2.52 -17.27 16.03
C SER A 16 -1.10 -16.92 15.56
N TRP A 17 -0.17 -17.89 15.68
CA TRP A 17 1.21 -17.76 15.24
C TRP A 17 1.25 -17.19 13.84
N SER A 18 1.68 -15.94 13.73
CA SER A 18 1.69 -15.23 12.47
C SER A 18 2.91 -15.70 11.69
N GLN A 19 2.70 -16.67 10.79
CA GLN A 19 3.76 -17.34 10.05
C GLN A 19 4.54 -16.33 9.19
N VAL A 20 5.86 -16.36 9.31
CA VAL A 20 6.78 -15.65 8.43
C VAL A 20 7.30 -16.65 7.40
N THR A 21 7.25 -16.28 6.13
CA THR A 21 7.79 -17.10 5.03
C THR A 21 8.88 -16.33 4.30
N ILE A 22 10.09 -16.86 4.28
CA ILE A 22 11.20 -16.31 3.50
C ILE A 22 11.40 -17.17 2.27
N GLY A 23 11.21 -16.57 1.09
CA GLY A 23 11.58 -17.19 -0.17
C GLY A 23 13.00 -16.81 -0.56
N LEU A 24 13.83 -17.83 -0.79
CA LEU A 24 15.20 -17.67 -1.26
C LEU A 24 15.26 -17.57 -2.79
N LYS A 25 16.35 -17.02 -3.32
CA LYS A 25 16.60 -16.92 -4.77
C LYS A 25 16.74 -18.27 -5.46
N ASP A 26 17.19 -19.30 -4.72
CA ASP A 26 17.28 -20.69 -5.21
C ASP A 26 15.92 -21.41 -5.23
N GLY A 27 14.84 -20.73 -4.83
CA GLY A 27 13.48 -21.25 -4.83
C GLY A 27 13.06 -21.94 -3.54
N LYS A 28 13.96 -22.13 -2.57
CA LYS A 28 13.60 -22.70 -1.27
C LYS A 28 12.77 -21.74 -0.44
N LEU A 29 11.86 -22.30 0.34
CA LEU A 29 11.06 -21.58 1.32
C LEU A 29 11.55 -21.91 2.73
N ILE A 30 11.58 -20.91 3.59
CA ILE A 30 11.88 -21.06 5.02
C ILE A 30 10.72 -20.46 5.79
N GLU A 31 10.06 -21.30 6.57
CA GLU A 31 8.95 -20.89 7.43
C GLU A 31 9.45 -20.67 8.85
N GLY A 32 8.88 -19.67 9.52
CA GLY A 32 9.21 -19.34 10.89
C GLY A 32 8.12 -18.50 11.56
N GLN A 33 8.45 -18.04 12.75
CA GLN A 33 7.53 -17.37 13.67
C GLN A 33 7.89 -15.89 13.83
N GLU A 34 9.18 -15.58 13.79
CA GLU A 34 9.70 -14.22 13.99
C GLU A 34 10.85 -13.92 13.04
N ILE A 35 10.97 -12.65 12.67
CA ILE A 35 12.07 -12.14 11.85
C ILE A 35 12.76 -10.97 12.54
N GLY A 36 14.09 -10.94 12.44
CA GLY A 36 14.94 -9.86 12.91
C GLY A 36 16.04 -9.54 11.91
N GLU A 37 16.75 -8.44 12.15
CA GLU A 37 17.95 -8.08 11.42
C GLU A 37 19.10 -7.88 12.41
N LYS A 38 20.21 -8.59 12.18
CA LYS A 38 21.42 -8.49 12.99
C LYS A 38 22.63 -8.32 12.08
N THR A 39 23.28 -7.15 12.16
CA THR A 39 24.53 -6.87 11.43
C THR A 39 24.39 -7.03 9.91
N GLY A 40 23.26 -6.58 9.34
CA GLY A 40 22.97 -6.67 7.90
C GLY A 40 22.54 -8.07 7.43
N ARG A 41 22.38 -9.03 8.34
CA ARG A 41 21.83 -10.36 8.06
C ARG A 41 20.42 -10.49 8.62
N ILE A 42 19.60 -11.26 7.93
CA ILE A 42 18.23 -11.55 8.36
C ILE A 42 18.25 -12.79 9.25
N THR A 43 17.61 -12.71 10.41
CA THR A 43 17.43 -13.86 11.32
C THR A 43 15.97 -14.27 11.32
N ILE A 44 15.70 -15.56 11.22
CA ILE A 44 14.36 -16.13 11.37
C ILE A 44 14.34 -17.14 12.52
N THR A 45 13.36 -17.01 13.41
CA THR A 45 13.08 -17.99 14.46
C THR A 45 12.16 -19.06 13.90
N ILE A 46 12.60 -20.31 13.84
CA ILE A 46 11.83 -21.45 13.34
C ILE A 46 11.20 -22.23 14.51
N SER A 47 10.32 -23.17 14.19
CA SER A 47 9.65 -24.02 15.18
C SER A 47 10.64 -24.67 16.15
N GLY A 48 10.35 -24.57 17.46
CA GLY A 48 11.25 -25.01 18.53
C GLY A 48 12.21 -23.95 19.04
N GLY A 49 12.09 -22.69 18.58
CA GLY A 49 12.88 -21.55 19.08
C GLY A 49 14.29 -21.44 18.50
N ALA A 50 14.66 -22.32 17.56
CA ALA A 50 15.94 -22.23 16.89
C ALA A 50 15.99 -21.00 15.96
N THR A 51 17.13 -20.31 15.91
CA THR A 51 17.33 -19.16 15.03
C THR A 51 18.21 -19.53 13.84
N ARG A 52 17.74 -19.27 12.62
CA ARG A 52 18.53 -19.36 11.39
C ARG A 52 18.92 -17.97 10.94
N THR A 53 20.19 -17.80 10.56
CA THR A 53 20.70 -16.54 9.98
C THR A 53 20.88 -16.72 8.48
N LEU A 54 20.44 -15.73 7.70
CA LEU A 54 20.44 -15.72 6.24
C LEU A 54 21.13 -14.46 5.73
N ASP A 55 21.88 -14.59 4.63
CA ASP A 55 22.38 -13.43 3.91
C ASP A 55 21.22 -12.71 3.20
N LYS A 56 21.20 -11.39 3.28
CA LYS A 56 20.19 -10.57 2.62
C LYS A 56 20.20 -10.78 1.10
N ASN A 57 21.36 -11.07 0.54
CA ASN A 57 21.54 -11.28 -0.89
C ASN A 57 20.98 -12.61 -1.39
N ASP A 58 20.74 -13.59 -0.50
CA ASP A 58 20.15 -14.88 -0.86
C ASP A 58 18.61 -14.83 -0.83
N ILE A 59 18.05 -13.78 -0.23
CA ILE A 59 16.61 -13.62 -0.04
C ILE A 59 16.00 -12.96 -1.27
N LYS A 60 14.92 -13.57 -1.75
CA LYS A 60 14.07 -13.01 -2.81
C LYS A 60 12.94 -12.17 -2.24
N TYR A 61 12.26 -12.67 -1.21
CA TYR A 61 11.17 -11.97 -0.53
C TYR A 61 10.98 -12.49 0.91
N ILE A 62 10.31 -11.68 1.71
CA ILE A 62 9.85 -12.00 3.07
C ILE A 62 8.35 -11.70 3.11
N ASP A 63 7.54 -12.74 3.23
CA ASP A 63 6.12 -12.63 3.56
C ASP A 63 5.94 -12.67 5.08
N CYS A 64 5.29 -11.66 5.63
CA CYS A 64 5.14 -11.50 7.07
C CYS A 64 3.91 -10.64 7.39
N PRO A 65 3.47 -10.61 8.64
CA PRO A 65 2.43 -9.68 9.08
C PRO A 65 2.82 -8.23 8.84
N GLN A 66 1.81 -7.35 8.75
CA GLN A 66 2.01 -5.94 8.49
C GLN A 66 2.96 -5.30 9.51
N PRO A 67 4.11 -4.76 9.07
CA PRO A 67 5.03 -4.09 9.97
C PRO A 67 4.42 -2.81 10.58
N LYS A 68 4.78 -2.52 11.85
CA LYS A 68 4.32 -1.31 12.57
C LYS A 68 4.62 0.00 11.82
N TYR A 69 5.73 0.06 11.07
CA TYR A 69 6.06 1.25 10.28
C TYR A 69 5.08 1.46 9.11
N ILE A 70 4.61 0.39 8.44
CA ILE A 70 3.56 0.48 7.41
C ILE A 70 2.28 1.00 8.03
N SER A 71 1.87 0.43 9.17
CA SER A 71 0.69 0.91 9.90
C SER A 71 0.79 2.40 10.25
N SER A 72 1.98 2.86 10.68
CA SER A 72 2.24 4.27 10.98
C SER A 72 2.19 5.15 9.73
N LEU A 73 2.76 4.67 8.61
CA LEU A 73 2.78 5.37 7.33
C LEU A 73 1.35 5.57 6.80
N ILE A 74 0.53 4.52 6.85
CA ILE A 74 -0.90 4.59 6.55
C ILE A 74 -1.56 5.61 7.48
N LYS A 75 -1.44 5.45 8.80
CA LYS A 75 -2.04 6.36 9.79
C LYS A 75 -1.70 7.83 9.54
N TYR A 76 -0.44 8.15 9.23
CA TYR A 76 -0.02 9.51 8.94
C TYR A 76 -0.60 10.05 7.63
N THR A 77 -0.62 9.22 6.58
CA THR A 77 -1.25 9.60 5.31
C THR A 77 -2.74 9.91 5.53
N ASN A 78 -3.43 9.09 6.32
CA ASN A 78 -4.85 9.24 6.62
C ASN A 78 -5.15 10.53 7.38
N ALA A 79 -4.24 10.93 8.26
CA ALA A 79 -4.36 12.15 9.04
C ALA A 79 -3.88 13.40 8.29
N GLY A 80 -3.56 13.30 6.99
CA GLY A 80 -2.97 14.40 6.21
C GLY A 80 -1.58 14.83 6.69
N LYS A 81 -0.93 14.04 7.56
CA LYS A 81 0.39 14.33 8.15
C LYS A 81 1.51 13.94 7.18
N TYR A 82 1.48 14.48 5.98
CA TYR A 82 2.39 14.09 4.89
C TYR A 82 3.86 14.35 5.22
N ASP A 83 4.19 15.39 5.98
CA ASP A 83 5.58 15.62 6.41
C ASP A 83 6.11 14.52 7.34
N ALA A 84 5.23 13.89 8.14
CA ALA A 84 5.59 12.73 8.94
C ALA A 84 5.81 11.49 8.06
N VAL A 85 5.02 11.31 7.00
CA VAL A 85 5.22 10.24 6.00
C VAL A 85 6.57 10.40 5.31
N LEU A 86 6.90 11.60 4.84
CA LEU A 86 8.14 11.85 4.10
C LEU A 86 9.41 11.62 4.95
N LYS A 87 9.32 11.72 6.29
CA LYS A 87 10.42 11.35 7.20
C LYS A 87 10.70 9.84 7.26
N THR A 88 9.83 9.00 6.71
CA THR A 88 9.96 7.53 6.73
C THR A 88 10.70 6.96 5.51
N GLU A 89 11.25 7.78 4.60
CA GLU A 89 11.90 7.30 3.37
C GLU A 89 12.99 6.25 3.63
N LYS A 90 13.77 6.45 4.71
CA LYS A 90 14.84 5.52 5.08
C LYS A 90 14.30 4.12 5.35
N ASN A 91 13.17 4.02 6.05
CA ASN A 91 12.52 2.77 6.39
C ASN A 91 12.03 2.03 5.13
N LEU A 92 11.61 2.76 4.08
CA LEU A 92 11.18 2.15 2.81
C LEU A 92 12.32 1.46 2.05
N LYS A 93 13.55 1.97 2.18
CA LYS A 93 14.74 1.31 1.59
C LYS A 93 15.11 0.03 2.33
N GLU A 94 14.91 0.02 3.64
CA GLU A 94 15.25 -1.13 4.50
C GLU A 94 14.28 -2.29 4.28
N VAL A 95 13.03 -1.98 3.93
CA VAL A 95 11.93 -2.95 3.80
C VAL A 95 11.70 -3.43 2.38
N SER A 96 12.63 -3.17 1.47
CA SER A 96 12.54 -3.57 0.06
C SER A 96 12.41 -5.08 -0.14
N LEU A 97 12.73 -5.90 0.87
CA LEU A 97 12.57 -7.35 0.83
C LEU A 97 11.24 -7.85 1.37
N PHE A 98 10.48 -7.01 2.06
CA PHE A 98 9.22 -7.40 2.68
C PHE A 98 8.09 -7.24 1.66
N GLY A 99 7.13 -8.16 1.65
CA GLY A 99 5.93 -8.12 0.80
C GLY A 99 5.00 -6.92 1.03
N TRP A 100 5.44 -5.93 1.80
CA TRP A 100 4.77 -4.67 2.09
C TRP A 100 5.39 -3.47 1.36
N GLY A 101 6.45 -3.71 0.59
CA GLY A 101 7.18 -2.66 -0.13
C GLY A 101 6.27 -1.80 -1.00
N GLN A 102 5.43 -2.41 -1.85
CA GLN A 102 4.55 -1.68 -2.77
C GLN A 102 3.54 -0.81 -2.02
N ILE A 103 2.93 -1.34 -0.95
CA ILE A 103 2.02 -0.58 -0.09
C ILE A 103 2.75 0.63 0.50
N GLY A 104 3.95 0.43 1.07
CA GLY A 104 4.75 1.52 1.59
C GLY A 104 5.04 2.61 0.54
N HIS A 105 5.40 2.20 -0.67
CA HIS A 105 5.66 3.11 -1.78
C HIS A 105 4.40 3.85 -2.27
N LEU A 106 3.23 3.21 -2.32
CA LEU A 106 1.95 3.84 -2.68
C LEU A 106 1.61 5.00 -1.73
N TYR A 107 1.63 4.74 -0.43
CA TYR A 107 1.25 5.78 0.53
C TYR A 107 2.31 6.89 0.62
N TYR A 108 3.58 6.56 0.44
CA TYR A 108 4.64 7.55 0.32
C TYR A 108 4.50 8.41 -0.96
N SER A 109 4.17 7.80 -2.10
CA SER A 109 3.94 8.54 -3.34
C SER A 109 2.73 9.47 -3.23
N ARG A 110 1.67 9.05 -2.53
CA ARG A 110 0.53 9.93 -2.22
C ARG A 110 0.92 11.12 -1.36
N ALA A 111 1.79 10.94 -0.36
CA ALA A 111 2.30 12.06 0.44
C ALA A 111 3.15 13.03 -0.41
N LEU A 112 3.94 12.52 -1.35
CA LEU A 112 4.68 13.34 -2.32
C LEU A 112 3.73 14.13 -3.23
N LEU A 113 2.70 13.48 -3.78
CA LEU A 113 1.68 14.13 -4.59
C LEU A 113 0.95 15.24 -3.83
N ALA A 114 0.54 15.00 -2.59
CA ALA A 114 -0.09 16.02 -1.75
C ALA A 114 0.81 17.22 -1.45
N LYS A 115 2.12 17.09 -1.64
CA LYS A 115 3.11 18.18 -1.53
C LYS A 115 3.52 18.76 -2.89
N GLY A 116 2.83 18.41 -3.96
CA GLY A 116 3.14 18.85 -5.33
C GLY A 116 4.41 18.23 -5.92
N LYS A 117 5.01 17.23 -5.28
CA LYS A 117 6.28 16.60 -5.69
C LYS A 117 6.04 15.45 -6.67
N VAL A 118 5.48 15.76 -7.83
CA VAL A 118 5.03 14.76 -8.82
C VAL A 118 6.18 13.90 -9.35
N GLU A 119 7.31 14.51 -9.73
CA GLU A 119 8.45 13.75 -10.26
C GLU A 119 9.11 12.85 -9.20
N ASP A 120 9.16 13.30 -7.94
CA ASP A 120 9.64 12.47 -6.84
C ASP A 120 8.71 11.27 -6.63
N ALA A 121 7.39 11.46 -6.74
CA ALA A 121 6.40 10.38 -6.64
C ALA A 121 6.62 9.34 -7.75
N ARG A 122 6.85 9.81 -8.99
CA ARG A 122 7.13 8.95 -10.15
C ARG A 122 8.44 8.18 -9.97
N LYS A 123 9.50 8.85 -9.47
CA LYS A 123 10.79 8.21 -9.16
C LYS A 123 10.63 7.15 -8.07
N MET A 124 9.80 7.40 -7.05
CA MET A 124 9.53 6.46 -5.99
C MET A 124 8.83 5.20 -6.51
N LEU A 125 7.81 5.33 -7.36
CA LEU A 125 7.14 4.16 -7.95
C LEU A 125 8.03 3.36 -8.91
N ARG A 126 8.93 4.04 -9.65
CA ARG A 126 9.93 3.33 -10.46
C ARG A 126 10.80 2.42 -9.60
N ARG A 127 11.17 2.85 -8.38
CA ARG A 127 11.89 2.01 -7.40
C ARG A 127 11.02 0.88 -6.85
N ALA A 128 9.74 1.17 -6.61
CA ALA A 128 8.78 0.18 -6.10
C ALA A 128 8.64 -1.05 -7.01
N ARG A 129 8.74 -0.87 -8.33
CA ARG A 129 8.74 -1.98 -9.31
C ARG A 129 9.88 -2.97 -9.15
N PHE A 130 10.96 -2.56 -8.48
CA PHE A 130 12.13 -3.40 -8.19
C PHE A 130 12.18 -3.83 -6.72
N SER A 131 11.18 -3.47 -5.90
CA SER A 131 11.04 -4.03 -4.55
C SER A 131 10.60 -5.49 -4.65
N ALA A 132 10.91 -6.29 -3.63
CA ALA A 132 10.49 -7.66 -3.56
C ALA A 132 8.97 -7.74 -3.73
N VAL A 133 8.56 -8.41 -4.80
CA VAL A 133 7.18 -8.75 -5.05
C VAL A 133 6.79 -9.78 -4.00
N ASN A 134 5.68 -9.56 -3.32
CA ASN A 134 5.11 -10.62 -2.53
C ASN A 134 4.70 -11.73 -3.51
N THR A 135 5.52 -12.78 -3.64
CA THR A 135 5.26 -13.79 -4.69
C THR A 135 3.99 -14.58 -4.42
N SER A 136 3.44 -14.52 -3.19
CA SER A 136 2.12 -15.07 -2.88
C SER A 136 0.98 -14.23 -3.45
N ASN A 137 1.19 -12.96 -3.82
CA ASN A 137 0.15 -12.10 -4.40
C ASN A 137 0.67 -11.05 -5.40
N LYS A 138 1.31 -11.51 -6.48
CA LYS A 138 1.80 -10.63 -7.57
C LYS A 138 0.71 -9.72 -8.15
N LEU A 139 -0.53 -10.20 -8.23
CA LEU A 139 -1.66 -9.42 -8.75
C LEU A 139 -1.99 -8.21 -7.87
N LEU A 140 -1.92 -8.36 -6.54
CA LEU A 140 -2.07 -7.24 -5.60
C LEU A 140 -1.00 -6.17 -5.85
N ASP A 141 0.26 -6.59 -5.98
CA ASP A 141 1.38 -5.67 -6.19
C ASP A 141 1.26 -4.88 -7.49
N ASP A 142 0.93 -5.57 -8.58
CA ASP A 142 0.69 -4.95 -9.89
C ASP A 142 -0.48 -3.95 -9.80
N THR A 143 -1.56 -4.31 -9.09
CA THR A 143 -2.72 -3.43 -8.88
C THR A 143 -2.36 -2.17 -8.11
N ILE A 144 -1.58 -2.29 -7.03
CA ILE A 144 -1.14 -1.15 -6.20
C ILE A 144 -0.27 -0.20 -7.01
N ILE A 145 0.71 -0.72 -7.75
CA ILE A 145 1.59 0.10 -8.58
C ILE A 145 0.81 0.82 -9.67
N MET A 146 -0.13 0.13 -10.31
CA MET A 146 -0.97 0.75 -11.32
C MET A 146 -1.88 1.83 -10.75
N ALA A 147 -2.54 1.58 -9.60
CA ALA A 147 -3.35 2.59 -8.92
C ALA A 147 -2.53 3.84 -8.59
N ALA A 148 -1.30 3.66 -8.12
CA ALA A 148 -0.40 4.77 -7.84
C ALA A 148 0.00 5.54 -9.10
N LEU A 149 0.25 4.86 -10.23
CA LEU A 149 0.54 5.50 -11.50
C LEU A 149 -0.65 6.31 -12.03
N ILE A 150 -1.87 5.76 -11.92
CA ILE A 150 -3.10 6.49 -12.26
C ILE A 150 -3.21 7.76 -11.41
N ASP A 151 -3.05 7.66 -10.08
CA ASP A 151 -3.09 8.82 -9.18
C ASP A 151 -2.06 9.91 -9.59
N ILE A 152 -0.84 9.50 -9.98
CA ILE A 152 0.20 10.44 -10.45
C ILE A 152 -0.23 11.13 -11.75
N GLU A 153 -0.64 10.37 -12.76
CA GLU A 153 -0.97 10.96 -14.07
C GLU A 153 -2.24 11.82 -13.99
N VAL A 154 -3.20 11.48 -13.13
CA VAL A 154 -4.37 12.33 -12.82
C VAL A 154 -3.92 13.64 -12.17
N HIS A 155 -3.01 13.59 -11.19
CA HIS A 155 -2.47 14.79 -10.54
C HIS A 155 -1.68 15.68 -11.50
N ASP A 156 -0.96 15.07 -12.46
CA ASP A 156 -0.21 15.74 -13.52
C ASP A 156 -1.11 16.19 -14.69
N LYS A 157 -2.44 16.04 -14.56
CA LYS A 157 -3.46 16.35 -15.58
C LYS A 157 -3.27 15.61 -16.92
N LYS A 158 -2.54 14.49 -16.91
CA LYS A 158 -2.28 13.62 -18.07
C LYS A 158 -3.34 12.53 -18.16
N LEU A 159 -4.59 12.93 -18.37
CA LEU A 159 -5.74 12.02 -18.35
C LEU A 159 -5.65 10.89 -19.40
N ALA A 160 -5.08 11.16 -20.58
CA ALA A 160 -4.87 10.12 -21.60
C ALA A 160 -3.92 9.01 -21.10
N ALA A 161 -2.82 9.37 -20.44
CA ALA A 161 -1.89 8.39 -19.87
C ALA A 161 -2.52 7.61 -18.71
N ALA A 162 -3.33 8.27 -17.87
CA ALA A 162 -4.11 7.60 -16.84
C ALA A 162 -5.11 6.59 -17.45
N GLU A 163 -5.78 6.97 -18.54
CA GLU A 163 -6.72 6.10 -19.26
C GLU A 163 -6.02 4.86 -19.83
N ASP A 164 -4.81 5.00 -20.37
CA ASP A 164 -4.01 3.87 -20.85
C ASP A 164 -3.68 2.88 -19.74
N TYR A 165 -3.38 3.35 -18.53
CA TYR A 165 -3.18 2.45 -17.37
C TYR A 165 -4.47 1.75 -16.97
N ILE A 166 -5.60 2.45 -16.98
CA ILE A 166 -6.92 1.85 -16.67
C ILE A 166 -7.27 0.77 -17.70
N LYS A 167 -7.05 1.01 -19.00
CA LYS A 167 -7.35 0.05 -20.07
C LYS A 167 -6.48 -1.20 -20.05
N LYS A 168 -5.26 -1.10 -19.52
CA LYS A 168 -4.33 -2.25 -19.38
C LYS A 168 -4.79 -3.27 -18.35
N ILE A 169 -5.80 -2.94 -17.55
CA ILE A 169 -6.19 -3.75 -16.40
C ILE A 169 -7.62 -4.22 -16.56
N SER A 170 -7.80 -5.54 -16.57
CA SER A 170 -9.13 -6.14 -16.50
C SER A 170 -9.59 -6.20 -15.04
N GLU A 171 -10.79 -5.70 -14.75
CA GLU A 171 -11.39 -5.80 -13.41
C GLU A 171 -11.52 -7.24 -12.92
N LYS A 172 -11.50 -8.21 -13.84
CA LYS A 172 -11.58 -9.66 -13.57
C LYS A 172 -10.25 -10.28 -13.11
N GLN A 173 -9.15 -9.51 -13.11
CA GLN A 173 -7.81 -9.99 -12.77
C GLN A 173 -7.30 -9.44 -11.44
N PHE A 174 -8.18 -8.81 -10.64
CA PHE A 174 -7.78 -8.25 -9.37
C PHE A 174 -7.91 -9.24 -8.22
N ASP A 175 -6.85 -9.29 -7.41
CA ASP A 175 -6.95 -9.73 -6.02
C ASP A 175 -7.96 -8.85 -5.26
N SER A 176 -8.81 -9.46 -4.43
CA SER A 176 -9.86 -8.76 -3.68
C SER A 176 -9.30 -7.63 -2.80
N ASN A 177 -8.08 -7.77 -2.28
CA ASN A 177 -7.45 -6.75 -1.45
C ASN A 177 -6.89 -5.59 -2.28
N GLY A 178 -6.57 -5.80 -3.56
CA GLY A 178 -6.03 -4.78 -4.45
C GLY A 178 -7.10 -3.88 -5.08
N GLN A 179 -8.31 -4.43 -5.27
CA GLN A 179 -9.43 -3.78 -5.98
C GLN A 179 -9.74 -2.37 -5.46
N LYS A 180 -9.70 -2.19 -4.14
CA LYS A 180 -9.97 -0.89 -3.50
C LYS A 180 -9.05 0.23 -3.99
N TYR A 181 -7.75 -0.04 -4.13
CA TYR A 181 -6.79 0.97 -4.55
C TYR A 181 -7.05 1.37 -6.00
N TYR A 182 -7.36 0.39 -6.85
CA TYR A 182 -7.71 0.64 -8.24
C TYR A 182 -9.01 1.43 -8.38
N PHE A 183 -10.08 1.02 -7.71
CA PHE A 183 -11.36 1.74 -7.80
C PHE A 183 -11.26 3.15 -7.24
N MET A 184 -10.45 3.36 -6.20
CA MET A 184 -10.17 4.70 -5.69
C MET A 184 -9.45 5.57 -6.74
N ALA A 185 -8.42 5.04 -7.40
CA ALA A 185 -7.68 5.75 -8.44
C ALA A 185 -8.54 6.01 -9.69
N LYS A 186 -9.35 5.03 -10.11
CA LYS A 186 -10.31 5.15 -11.21
C LYS A 186 -11.38 6.20 -10.92
N GLY A 187 -11.87 6.28 -9.68
CA GLY A 187 -12.77 7.35 -9.24
C GLY A 187 -12.13 8.73 -9.35
N ASN A 188 -10.89 8.89 -8.89
CA ASN A 188 -10.13 10.14 -9.03
C ASN A 188 -9.97 10.54 -10.51
N TYR A 189 -9.67 9.57 -11.37
CA TYR A 189 -9.58 9.78 -12.81
C TYR A 189 -10.90 10.29 -13.42
N TYR A 190 -12.02 9.63 -13.16
CA TYR A 190 -13.31 10.09 -13.68
C TYR A 190 -13.70 11.45 -13.13
N ARG A 191 -13.42 11.72 -11.85
CA ARG A 191 -13.67 13.04 -11.27
C ARG A 191 -12.87 14.12 -11.99
N ALA A 192 -11.60 13.86 -12.30
CA ALA A 192 -10.73 14.79 -13.03
C ALA A 192 -11.15 14.96 -14.50
N LYS A 193 -11.77 13.94 -15.11
CA LYS A 193 -12.39 14.00 -16.44
C LYS A 193 -13.72 14.77 -16.45
N GLY A 194 -14.27 15.11 -15.29
CA GLY A 194 -15.57 15.77 -15.15
C GLY A 194 -16.77 14.80 -15.16
N ASP A 195 -16.52 13.48 -15.10
CA ASP A 195 -17.56 12.46 -15.06
C ASP A 195 -17.88 12.08 -13.61
N ALA A 196 -18.75 12.87 -12.98
CA ALA A 196 -19.14 12.66 -11.58
C ALA A 196 -19.86 11.33 -11.35
N ASN A 197 -20.65 10.86 -12.32
CA ASN A 197 -21.40 9.61 -12.21
C ASN A 197 -20.48 8.40 -12.16
N GLN A 198 -19.50 8.32 -13.08
CA GLN A 198 -18.52 7.24 -13.08
C GLN A 198 -17.55 7.33 -11.88
N ALA A 199 -17.26 8.55 -11.42
CA ALA A 199 -16.49 8.75 -10.19
C ALA A 199 -17.22 8.17 -8.97
N LEU A 200 -18.49 8.52 -8.78
CA LEU A 200 -19.35 8.00 -7.71
C LEU A 200 -19.44 6.47 -7.76
N ALA A 201 -19.70 5.89 -8.94
CA ALA A 201 -19.76 4.44 -9.10
C ALA A 201 -18.46 3.77 -8.65
N SER A 202 -17.31 4.36 -8.96
CA SER A 202 -16.00 3.84 -8.56
C SER A 202 -15.78 3.95 -7.05
N TYR A 203 -16.11 5.09 -6.43
CA TYR A 203 -15.98 5.25 -4.98
C TYR A 203 -16.93 4.34 -4.19
N PHE A 204 -18.16 4.12 -4.66
CA PHE A 204 -19.07 3.17 -4.03
C PHE A 204 -18.55 1.73 -4.07
N LYS A 205 -17.86 1.31 -5.14
CA LYS A 205 -17.18 0.00 -5.17
C LYS A 205 -16.16 -0.11 -4.03
N VAL A 206 -15.38 0.94 -3.74
CA VAL A 206 -14.46 0.94 -2.59
C VAL A 206 -15.20 0.79 -1.27
N ILE A 207 -16.32 1.52 -1.10
CA ILE A 207 -17.13 1.48 0.13
C ILE A 207 -17.74 0.10 0.38
N LEU A 208 -18.09 -0.63 -0.68
CA LEU A 208 -18.65 -1.99 -0.61
C LEU A 208 -17.61 -3.06 -0.31
N LEU A 209 -16.35 -2.85 -0.71
CA LEU A 209 -15.28 -3.83 -0.54
C LEU A 209 -14.64 -3.82 0.86
N GLU A 210 -14.76 -2.71 1.57
CA GLU A 210 -13.98 -2.44 2.78
C GLU A 210 -14.85 -2.30 4.04
N SER A 211 -14.27 -2.59 5.21
CA SER A 211 -14.91 -2.40 6.50
C SER A 211 -15.02 -0.90 6.86
N PRO A 212 -16.00 -0.47 7.67
CA PRO A 212 -16.11 0.92 8.13
C PRO A 212 -14.86 1.52 8.78
N LYS A 213 -14.00 0.66 9.35
CA LYS A 213 -12.75 1.09 10.00
C LYS A 213 -11.63 1.36 9.01
N ASP A 214 -11.72 0.81 7.80
CA ASP A 214 -10.66 0.85 6.80
C ASP A 214 -10.50 2.24 6.18
N PHE A 215 -9.26 2.56 5.86
CA PHE A 215 -8.92 3.88 5.38
C PHE A 215 -9.48 4.18 4.00
N GLU A 216 -9.33 3.27 3.03
CA GLU A 216 -9.77 3.53 1.66
C GLU A 216 -11.29 3.74 1.62
N ARG A 217 -12.06 3.05 2.47
CA ARG A 217 -13.50 3.32 2.63
C ARG A 217 -13.77 4.75 3.11
N LYS A 218 -13.08 5.20 4.15
CA LYS A 218 -13.25 6.58 4.67
C LYS A 218 -12.89 7.59 3.59
N ARG A 219 -11.78 7.38 2.89
CA ARG A 219 -11.34 8.25 1.80
C ARG A 219 -12.36 8.30 0.66
N ALA A 220 -12.92 7.16 0.26
CA ALA A 220 -13.95 7.08 -0.76
C ALA A 220 -15.24 7.79 -0.32
N LEU A 221 -15.66 7.64 0.94
CA LEU A 221 -16.82 8.32 1.50
C LEU A 221 -16.65 9.84 1.45
N GLU A 222 -15.49 10.37 1.81
CA GLU A 222 -15.20 11.81 1.71
C GLU A 222 -15.29 12.28 0.25
N LYS A 223 -14.80 11.50 -0.72
CA LYS A 223 -14.95 11.85 -2.15
C LYS A 223 -16.40 11.83 -2.63
N VAL A 224 -17.22 10.91 -2.13
CA VAL A 224 -18.66 10.92 -2.42
C VAL A 224 -19.31 12.17 -1.82
N LYS A 225 -18.98 12.53 -0.57
CA LYS A 225 -19.50 13.75 0.08
C LYS A 225 -19.10 15.02 -0.66
N GLU A 226 -17.85 15.12 -1.13
CA GLU A 226 -17.38 16.23 -1.97
C GLU A 226 -18.27 16.40 -3.21
N ILE A 227 -18.55 15.31 -3.93
CA ILE A 227 -19.41 15.34 -5.12
C ILE A 227 -20.85 15.70 -4.74
N TYR A 228 -21.44 15.06 -3.73
CA TYR A 228 -22.80 15.37 -3.32
C TYR A 228 -22.98 16.80 -2.84
N THR A 229 -21.97 17.38 -2.21
CA THR A 229 -21.96 18.80 -1.82
C THR A 229 -21.99 19.69 -3.07
N GLU A 230 -21.14 19.42 -4.06
CA GLU A 230 -21.08 20.19 -5.32
C GLU A 230 -22.40 20.19 -6.08
N PHE A 231 -23.14 19.07 -6.07
CA PHE A 231 -24.43 18.94 -6.76
C PHE A 231 -25.65 19.23 -5.89
N ASN A 232 -25.48 19.71 -4.64
CA ASN A 232 -26.56 19.89 -3.66
C ASN A 232 -27.45 18.64 -3.52
N ASP A 233 -26.84 17.46 -3.50
CA ASP A 233 -27.56 16.19 -3.48
C ASP A 233 -28.14 15.90 -2.08
N PRO A 234 -29.45 15.63 -1.94
CA PRO A 234 -30.09 15.41 -0.65
C PRO A 234 -29.55 14.18 0.09
N ARG A 235 -28.93 13.22 -0.62
CA ARG A 235 -28.34 12.02 -0.02
C ARG A 235 -27.13 12.33 0.85
N LEU A 236 -26.56 13.55 0.77
CA LEU A 236 -25.50 14.00 1.66
C LEU A 236 -25.90 13.91 3.14
N ALA A 237 -27.17 14.22 3.46
CA ALA A 237 -27.69 14.17 4.83
C ALA A 237 -27.63 12.76 5.41
N GLU A 238 -27.90 11.74 4.61
CA GLU A 238 -27.80 10.33 5.02
C GLU A 238 -26.34 9.89 5.17
N LEU A 239 -25.45 10.32 4.28
CA LEU A 239 -24.02 9.99 4.36
C LEU A 239 -23.33 10.59 5.58
N ASN A 240 -23.80 11.73 6.09
CA ASN A 240 -23.24 12.36 7.28
C ASN A 240 -23.57 11.61 8.58
N LYS A 241 -24.45 10.60 8.53
CA LYS A 241 -24.79 9.74 9.66
C LYS A 241 -23.90 8.49 9.76
N LEU A 242 -23.05 8.23 8.75
CA LEU A 242 -22.14 7.07 8.63
C LEU A 242 -20.74 7.39 9.14
#